data_AF-A0A959NBZ9-F1
#
_entry.id   AF-A0A959NBZ9-F1
#
_cell.length_a   1.000
_cell.length_b   1.000
_cell.length_c   1.000
_cell.angle_alpha   90.00
_cell.angle_beta   90.00
_cell.angle_gamma   90.00
#
_symmetry.space_group_name_H-M   'P 1'
#
loop_
_entity.id
_entity.type
_entity.pdbx_description
1 polymer ?
#
loop_
_entity_poly.entity_id
_entity_poly.type
_entity_poly.pdbx_seq_one_letter_code
_entity_poly.pdbx_strand_id
1 'polypeptide(L)' 'PYLSIEPVVQAALQNGQPVVALESTIISHGMPYPQNVETALAVEDIIRQQG' A
#
# COMPACT_ATOMS: atom_id res chain seq x y z
N PRO A 1 -6.06 -1.56 21.20
CA PRO A 1 -4.85 -1.08 20.49
C PRO A 1 -5.29 -0.07 19.43
N TYR A 2 -4.54 1.00 19.22
CA TYR A 2 -4.90 2.07 18.27
C TYR A 2 -4.32 1.87 16.87
N LEU A 3 -3.49 0.83 16.68
CA LEU A 3 -2.80 0.52 15.43
C LEU A 3 -3.00 -0.95 15.08
N SER A 4 -3.36 -1.20 13.83
CA SER A 4 -3.42 -2.53 13.22
C SER A 4 -2.41 -2.57 12.07
N ILE A 5 -1.54 -3.57 12.06
CA ILE A 5 -0.51 -3.76 11.04
C ILE A 5 -0.72 -5.14 10.45
N GLU A 6 -0.78 -5.22 9.12
CA GLU A 6 -0.89 -6.52 8.44
C GLU A 6 0.36 -7.37 8.68
N PRO A 7 0.23 -8.70 8.88
CA PRO A 7 1.35 -9.57 9.23
C PRO A 7 2.52 -9.50 8.25
N VAL A 8 2.26 -9.34 6.94
CA VAL A 8 3.30 -9.21 5.91
C VAL A 8 4.12 -7.92 6.08
N VAL A 9 3.48 -6.81 6.44
CA VAL A 9 4.15 -5.53 6.67
C VAL A 9 4.92 -5.59 7.99
N GLN A 10 4.34 -6.18 9.03
CA GLN A 10 5.02 -6.37 10.30
C GLN A 10 6.30 -7.21 10.15
N ALA A 11 6.24 -8.31 9.39
CA ALA A 11 7.41 -9.14 9.10
C ALA A 11 8.48 -8.38 8.31
N ALA A 12 8.08 -7.61 7.28
CA ALA A 12 9.00 -6.79 6.51
C ALA A 12 9.75 -5.78 7.40
N LEU A 13 9.02 -5.07 8.27
CA LEU A 13 9.60 -4.13 9.22
C LEU A 13 10.57 -4.81 10.21
N GLN A 14 10.22 -5.98 10.74
CA GLN A 14 11.07 -6.74 11.67
C GLN A 14 12.36 -7.25 11.02
N ASN A 15 12.29 -7.60 9.73
CA ASN A 15 13.43 -8.08 8.95
C ASN A 15 14.27 -6.96 8.33
N GLY A 16 13.93 -5.68 8.58
CA GLY A 16 14.60 -4.53 7.96
C GLY A 16 14.43 -4.46 6.44
N GLN A 17 13.37 -5.08 5.91
CA GLN A 17 13.02 -5.00 4.50
C GLN A 17 12.39 -3.63 4.20
N PRO A 18 12.58 -3.09 2.99
CA PRO A 18 11.96 -1.82 2.61
C PRO A 18 10.44 -1.93 2.63
N VAL A 19 9.78 -0.87 3.08
CA VAL A 19 8.32 -0.75 3.13
C VAL A 19 7.93 0.62 2.58
N VAL A 20 6.97 0.63 1.65
CA VAL A 20 6.41 1.86 1.07
C VAL A 20 4.97 2.03 1.57
N ALA A 21 4.67 3.20 2.13
CA ALA A 21 3.31 3.55 2.54
C ALA A 21 2.56 4.24 1.39
N LEU A 22 1.28 3.90 1.20
CA LEU A 22 0.39 4.51 0.21
C LEU A 22 -0.75 5.25 0.92
N GLU A 23 -1.12 6.43 0.40
CA GLU A 23 -2.16 7.28 0.98
C GLU A 23 -3.57 6.89 0.50
N SER A 24 -4.53 6.80 1.44
CA SER A 24 -5.92 6.45 1.13
C SER A 24 -6.78 7.61 0.60
N THR A 25 -6.42 8.87 0.86
CA THR A 25 -7.19 10.04 0.39
C THR A 25 -7.18 10.13 -1.14
N ILE A 26 -6.03 9.89 -1.76
CA ILE A 26 -5.88 9.90 -3.22
C ILE A 26 -6.76 8.84 -3.88
N ILE A 27 -6.89 7.68 -3.23
CA ILE A 27 -7.74 6.57 -3.69
C ILE A 27 -9.22 6.94 -3.52
N SER A 28 -9.60 7.52 -2.40
CA SER A 28 -11.02 7.75 -2.09
C SER A 28 -11.61 8.99 -2.77
N HIS A 29 -10.82 10.07 -2.89
CA HIS A 29 -11.30 11.39 -3.33
C HIS A 29 -10.45 12.02 -4.43
N GLY A 30 -9.24 11.50 -4.69
CA GLY A 30 -8.33 12.05 -5.68
C GLY A 30 -8.57 11.54 -7.10
N MET A 31 -9.29 10.42 -7.27
CA MET A 31 -9.54 9.78 -8.56
C MET A 31 -10.97 9.26 -8.66
N PRO A 32 -11.62 9.33 -9.83
CA PRO A 32 -12.93 8.73 -10.03
C PRO A 32 -12.84 7.21 -10.04
N TYR A 33 -13.94 6.55 -9.69
CA TYR A 33 -14.09 5.12 -9.93
C TYR A 33 -14.26 4.83 -11.44
N PRO A 34 -13.65 3.77 -12.00
CA PRO A 34 -12.85 2.70 -11.36
C PRO A 34 -11.34 2.99 -11.23
N GLN A 35 -10.88 4.11 -11.76
CA GLN A 35 -9.45 4.45 -11.87
C GLN A 35 -8.75 4.47 -10.51
N ASN A 36 -9.44 4.85 -9.44
CA ASN A 36 -8.89 4.80 -8.09
C ASN A 36 -8.46 3.40 -7.65
N VAL A 37 -9.31 2.39 -7.85
CA VAL A 37 -9.03 1.00 -7.49
C VAL A 37 -7.95 0.42 -8.40
N GLU A 38 -8.08 0.65 -9.71
CA GLU A 38 -7.11 0.18 -10.70
C GLU A 38 -5.71 0.73 -10.42
N THR A 39 -5.61 2.03 -10.11
CA THR A 39 -4.34 2.68 -9.80
C THR A 39 -3.77 2.18 -8.48
N ALA A 40 -4.60 2.01 -7.43
CA ALA A 40 -4.13 1.49 -6.15
C ALA A 40 -3.50 0.10 -6.29
N LEU A 41 -4.15 -0.80 -7.04
CA LEU A 41 -3.65 -2.15 -7.29
C LEU A 41 -2.37 -2.13 -8.15
N ALA A 42 -2.35 -1.33 -9.22
CA ALA A 42 -1.18 -1.23 -10.08
C ALA A 42 0.06 -0.69 -9.34
N VAL A 43 -0.11 0.30 -8.47
CA VAL A 43 0.99 0.84 -7.66
C VAL A 43 1.47 -0.19 -6.64
N GLU A 44 0.58 -0.95 -5.99
CA GLU A 44 0.97 -2.03 -5.09
C GLU A 44 1.81 -3.09 -5.83
N ASP A 45 1.38 -3.51 -7.02
CA ASP A 45 2.11 -4.47 -7.84
C ASP A 45 3.48 -3.96 -8.27
N ILE A 46 3.59 -2.69 -8.67
CA ILE A 46 4.87 -2.07 -9.03
C ILE A 46 5.85 -2.10 -7.85
N ILE A 47 5.39 -1.77 -6.65
CA ILE A 47 6.24 -1.81 -5.44
C ILE A 47 6.73 -3.24 -5.18
N ARG A 48 5.82 -4.22 -5.25
CA ARG A 48 6.19 -5.64 -5.04
C ARG A 48 7.20 -6.15 -6.07
N GLN A 49 7.14 -5.64 -7.30
CA GLN A 49 8.10 -5.98 -8.37
C GLN A 49 9.48 -5.33 -8.18
N GLN A 50 9.56 -4.20 -7.46
CA GLN A 50 10.81 -3.48 -7.23
C GLN A 50 11.57 -3.94 -5.97
N GLY A 51 10.91 -4.71 -5.09
CA GLY A 51 11.51 -5.31 -3.89
C GLY A 51 11.58 -4.34 -2.72
#